data_AF-A0A377R4H6-F1
#
_entry.id   AF-A0A377R4H6-F1
#
_cell.length_a   1.000
_cell.length_b   1.000
_cell.length_c   1.000
_cell.angle_alpha   90.00
_cell.angle_beta   90.00
_cell.angle_gamma   90.00
#
_symmetry.space_group_name_H-M   'P 1'
#
loop_
_entity.id
_entity.type
_entity.pdbx_description
1 polymer ?
#
loop_
_entity_poly.entity_id
_entity_poly.type
_entity_poly.pdbx_seq_one_letter_code
_entity_poly.pdbx_strand_id
1 'polypeptide(L)'
;MPVFAGKGAPCPQCAAFKQRVKMDGAAHLQHTMHRAAEAVAAGVLRDMGKEADPQWGNSLEECRTLGSGGDCFGWYDTLFLCFECTRCRRRYRLGGDTYHGNVWWEQCV
;
A
#
# COMPACT_ATOMS: atom_id res chain seq x y z
N MET A 1 -15.77 14.71 -20.48
CA MET A 1 -14.71 15.32 -19.66
C MET A 1 -15.09 15.12 -18.20
N PRO A 2 -14.37 14.33 -17.37
CA PRO A 2 -14.75 14.22 -15.97
C PRO A 2 -14.25 15.45 -15.22
N VAL A 3 -15.20 16.03 -14.49
CA VAL A 3 -15.09 17.21 -13.63
C VAL A 3 -14.10 16.91 -12.51
N PHE A 4 -13.06 17.74 -12.39
CA PHE A 4 -12.21 17.78 -11.21
C PHE A 4 -13.09 18.15 -10.00
N ALA A 5 -13.44 17.15 -9.20
CA ALA A 5 -14.13 17.35 -7.93
C ALA A 5 -13.20 18.12 -6.99
N GLY A 6 -13.40 19.44 -6.96
CA GLY A 6 -12.68 20.38 -6.11
C GLY A 6 -12.73 19.96 -4.63
N LYS A 7 -11.62 20.20 -3.91
CA LYS A 7 -11.49 20.10 -2.43
C LYS A 7 -12.49 19.12 -1.79
N GLY A 8 -12.55 17.91 -2.33
CA GLY A 8 -13.66 16.98 -2.09
C GLY A 8 -13.49 16.24 -0.78
N ALA A 9 -14.62 16.00 -0.10
CA ALA A 9 -14.75 15.19 1.11
C ALA A 9 -13.71 14.05 1.18
N PRO A 10 -13.16 13.74 2.37
CA PRO A 10 -12.22 12.64 2.51
C PRO A 10 -12.84 11.41 1.86
N CYS A 11 -12.19 10.90 0.79
CA CYS A 11 -12.70 9.74 0.10
C CYS A 11 -12.84 8.63 1.15
N PRO A 12 -14.03 8.02 1.33
CA PRO A 12 -14.25 7.08 2.43
C PRO A 12 -13.31 5.87 2.32
N GLN A 13 -12.93 5.49 1.08
CA GLN A 13 -11.92 4.47 0.83
C GLN A 13 -10.54 4.92 1.33
N CYS A 14 -10.18 6.18 1.12
CA CYS A 14 -8.90 6.74 1.54
C CYS A 14 -8.79 7.03 3.03
N ALA A 15 -9.91 7.13 3.75
CA ALA A 15 -9.89 7.34 5.20
C ALA A 15 -9.25 6.16 5.93
N ALA A 16 -9.46 4.94 5.43
CA ALA A 16 -8.86 3.72 5.99
C ALA A 16 -7.32 3.66 5.79
N PHE A 17 -6.82 4.23 4.70
CA PHE A 17 -5.39 4.17 4.32
C PHE A 17 -4.59 5.40 4.72
N LYS A 18 -5.13 6.33 5.52
CA LYS A 18 -4.39 7.53 5.96
C LYS A 18 -3.67 7.37 7.29
N GLN A 19 -3.86 6.25 7.96
CA GLN A 19 -3.35 6.06 9.30
C GLN A 19 -1.91 5.54 9.26
N ARG A 20 -1.02 6.29 9.89
CA ARG A 20 0.32 5.82 10.26
C ARG A 20 0.15 4.85 11.43
N VAL A 21 0.18 3.56 11.16
CA VAL A 21 -0.02 2.52 12.17
C VAL A 21 1.34 1.95 12.54
N LYS A 22 1.84 2.22 13.75
CA LYS A 22 3.07 1.58 14.21
C LYS A 22 2.86 0.06 14.26
N MET A 23 3.78 -0.69 13.69
CA MET A 23 3.75 -2.15 13.75
C MET A 23 4.28 -2.64 15.10
N ASP A 24 3.67 -3.71 15.60
CA ASP A 24 4.17 -4.46 16.76
C ASP A 24 5.03 -5.67 16.34
N GLY A 25 5.04 -6.04 15.05
CA GLY A 25 5.88 -7.12 14.52
C GLY A 25 5.42 -7.70 13.18
N ALA A 26 6.20 -8.65 12.65
CA ALA A 26 6.04 -9.41 11.42
C ALA A 26 4.60 -9.59 10.88
N ALA A 27 3.74 -10.18 11.72
CA ALA A 27 2.40 -10.59 11.35
C ALA A 27 1.51 -9.39 10.98
N HIS A 28 1.78 -8.22 11.56
CA HIS A 28 1.06 -7.00 11.26
C HIS A 28 1.42 -6.47 9.85
N LEU A 29 2.66 -6.65 9.39
CA LEU A 29 3.04 -6.32 8.01
C LEU A 29 2.27 -7.19 7.04
N GLN A 30 2.31 -8.51 7.26
CA GLN A 30 1.61 -9.46 6.40
C GLN A 30 0.11 -9.18 6.35
N HIS A 31 -0.51 -8.89 7.50
CA HIS A 31 -1.92 -8.51 7.56
C HIS A 31 -2.18 -7.23 6.76
N THR A 32 -1.34 -6.20 6.91
CA THR A 32 -1.48 -4.93 6.18
C THR A 32 -1.33 -5.12 4.66
N MET A 33 -0.35 -5.91 4.23
CA MET A 33 -0.15 -6.26 2.83
C MET A 33 -1.32 -7.09 2.29
N HIS A 34 -1.87 -8.00 3.09
CA HIS A 34 -3.06 -8.77 2.73
C HIS A 34 -4.27 -7.85 2.51
N ARG A 35 -4.52 -6.89 3.41
CA ARG A 35 -5.61 -5.92 3.23
C ARG A 35 -5.40 -5.03 2.01
N ALA A 36 -4.16 -4.63 1.72
CA ALA A 36 -3.83 -3.89 0.51
C ALA A 36 -4.13 -4.73 -0.75
N ALA A 37 -3.73 -6.00 -0.74
CA ALA A 37 -4.02 -6.97 -1.78
C ALA A 37 -5.52 -7.19 -2.01
N GLU A 38 -6.31 -7.35 -0.94
CA GLU A 38 -7.77 -7.45 -1.01
C GLU A 38 -8.39 -6.18 -1.59
N ALA A 39 -7.90 -5.00 -1.18
CA ALA A 39 -8.37 -3.72 -1.71
C ALA A 39 -8.04 -3.56 -3.21
N VAL A 40 -6.90 -4.09 -3.66
CA VAL A 40 -6.56 -4.13 -5.09
C VAL A 40 -7.45 -5.10 -5.85
N ALA A 41 -7.66 -6.31 -5.32
CA ALA A 41 -8.56 -7.30 -5.92
C ALA A 41 -10.01 -6.83 -5.99
N ALA A 42 -10.47 -6.07 -4.99
CA ALA A 42 -11.79 -5.43 -4.96
C ALA A 42 -11.90 -4.20 -5.88
N GLY A 43 -10.82 -3.79 -6.55
CA GLY A 43 -10.79 -2.62 -7.44
C GLY A 43 -10.87 -1.28 -6.71
N VAL A 44 -10.59 -1.23 -5.41
CA VAL A 44 -10.55 -0.01 -4.60
C VAL A 44 -9.22 0.72 -4.77
N LEU A 45 -8.14 -0.05 -4.81
CA LEU A 45 -6.78 0.44 -5.06
C LEU A 45 -6.27 -0.15 -6.36
N ARG A 46 -5.42 0.61 -7.06
CA ARG A 46 -4.60 0.13 -8.16
C ARG A 46 -3.17 0.10 -7.67
N ASP A 47 -2.53 -1.06 -7.76
CA ASP A 47 -1.09 -1.17 -7.55
C ASP A 47 -0.39 -0.41 -8.69
N MET A 48 0.46 0.53 -8.32
CA MET A 48 1.28 1.31 -9.24
C MET A 48 2.71 0.78 -9.28
N GLY A 49 3.14 0.00 -8.29
CA GLY A 49 4.48 -0.60 -8.19
C GLY A 49 5.61 0.33 -8.63
N LYS A 50 6.40 -0.18 -9.58
CA LYS A 50 7.52 0.53 -10.22
C LYS A 50 7.08 1.69 -11.13
N GLU A 51 5.82 1.76 -11.56
CA GLU A 51 5.30 2.91 -12.34
C GLU A 51 5.28 4.19 -11.51
N ALA A 52 5.07 4.09 -10.19
CA ALA A 52 5.05 5.25 -9.30
C ALA A 52 6.42 5.59 -8.70
N ASP A 53 7.26 4.59 -8.42
CA ASP A 53 8.62 4.79 -7.93
C ASP A 53 9.56 3.74 -8.55
N PRO A 54 10.30 4.08 -9.62
CA PRO A 54 11.14 3.11 -10.31
C PRO A 54 12.40 2.71 -9.52
N GLN A 55 12.79 3.46 -8.47
CA GLN A 55 13.96 3.14 -7.65
C GLN A 55 13.62 2.24 -6.47
N TRP A 56 12.48 2.46 -5.82
CA TRP A 56 12.14 1.79 -4.56
C TRP A 56 10.74 1.15 -4.56
N GLY A 57 9.93 1.39 -5.59
CA GLY A 57 8.57 0.88 -5.70
C GLY A 57 8.55 -0.61 -5.96
N ASN A 58 8.35 -1.39 -4.90
CA ASN A 58 8.01 -2.81 -5.03
C ASN A 58 6.56 -2.91 -5.54
N SER A 59 6.24 -4.01 -6.21
CA SER A 59 4.85 -4.34 -6.59
C SER A 59 4.29 -5.39 -5.63
N LEU A 60 2.98 -5.38 -5.33
CA LEU A 60 2.36 -6.44 -4.52
C LEU A 60 2.64 -7.83 -5.07
N GLU A 61 2.71 -7.96 -6.40
CA GLU A 61 2.99 -9.22 -7.08
C GLU A 61 4.41 -9.72 -6.78
N GLU A 62 5.42 -8.84 -6.82
CA GLU A 62 6.80 -9.18 -6.43
C GLU A 62 6.87 -9.60 -4.96
N CYS A 63 6.10 -8.94 -4.09
CA CYS A 63 6.03 -9.33 -2.69
C CYS A 63 5.39 -10.69 -2.47
N ARG A 64 4.36 -11.04 -3.26
CA ARG A 64 3.72 -12.36 -3.21
C ARG A 64 4.65 -13.46 -3.71
N THR A 65 5.39 -13.23 -4.79
CA THR A 65 6.29 -14.24 -5.36
C THR A 65 7.50 -14.52 -4.47
N LEU A 66 7.89 -13.57 -3.61
CA LEU A 66 8.94 -13.75 -2.60
C LEU A 66 8.46 -14.44 -1.32
N GLY A 67 7.15 -14.54 -1.09
CA GLY A 67 6.59 -15.34 -0.01
C GLY A 67 6.94 -16.82 -0.20
N SER A 68 7.56 -17.43 0.82
CA SER A 68 7.85 -18.88 0.84
C SER A 68 7.27 -19.49 2.11
N GLY A 69 6.56 -20.61 2.00
CA GLY A 69 5.92 -21.30 3.14
C GLY A 69 4.49 -20.82 3.42
N GLY A 70 4.11 -20.73 4.70
CA GLY A 70 2.77 -20.30 5.14
C GLY A 70 2.50 -18.79 5.04
N ASP A 71 3.48 -18.02 4.58
CA ASP A 71 3.44 -16.56 4.48
C ASP A 71 3.01 -16.11 3.07
N CYS A 72 2.04 -15.19 3.00
CA CYS A 72 1.57 -14.65 1.71
C CYS A 72 2.53 -13.64 1.08
N PHE A 73 3.48 -13.10 1.84
CA PHE A 73 4.42 -12.05 1.40
C PHE A 73 5.81 -12.28 2.01
N GLY A 74 6.85 -12.03 1.22
CA GLY A 74 8.24 -12.14 1.67
C GLY A 74 8.64 -11.03 2.67
N TRP A 75 9.72 -11.27 3.42
CA TRP A 75 10.34 -10.28 4.29
C TRP A 75 11.26 -9.35 3.50
N TYR A 76 11.20 -8.06 3.82
CA TYR A 76 12.01 -7.01 3.18
C TYR A 76 12.60 -6.08 4.22
N ASP A 77 13.91 -5.83 4.19
CA ASP A 77 14.55 -4.82 5.03
C ASP A 77 13.82 -3.47 4.90
N THR A 78 13.48 -3.10 3.67
CA THR A 78 12.63 -1.94 3.36
C THR A 78 11.62 -2.26 2.25
N LEU A 79 10.37 -1.92 2.51
CA LEU A 79 9.23 -2.10 1.61
C LEU A 79 8.66 -0.73 1.26
N PHE A 80 8.52 -0.42 -0.03
CA PHE A 80 7.73 0.71 -0.48
C PHE A 80 6.78 0.24 -1.57
N LEU A 81 5.48 0.16 -1.25
CA LEU A 81 4.44 -0.15 -2.22
C LEU A 81 3.67 1.14 -2.53
N CYS A 82 3.41 1.38 -3.81
CA CYS A 82 2.67 2.55 -4.26
C CYS A 82 1.30 2.13 -4.80
N PHE A 83 0.26 2.79 -4.31
CA PHE A 83 -1.13 2.52 -4.65
C PHE A 83 -1.81 3.80 -5.11
N GLU A 84 -2.75 3.66 -6.02
CA GLU A 84 -3.63 4.74 -6.45
C GLU A 84 -5.08 4.37 -6.15
N CYS A 85 -5.82 5.27 -5.51
CA CYS A 85 -7.25 5.07 -5.33
C CYS A 85 -7.98 5.18 -6.67
N THR A 86 -8.71 4.13 -7.06
CA THR A 86 -9.45 4.13 -8.33
C THR A 86 -10.58 5.17 -8.37
N ARG A 87 -11.10 5.58 -7.21
CA ARG A 87 -12.20 6.53 -7.09
C ARG A 87 -11.78 8.00 -7.10
N CYS A 88 -10.72 8.36 -6.37
CA CYS A 88 -10.28 9.76 -6.25
C CYS A 88 -8.90 10.03 -6.85
N ARG A 89 -8.26 9.01 -7.43
CA ARG A 89 -6.94 9.06 -8.09
C ARG A 89 -5.81 9.59 -7.21
N ARG A 90 -6.03 9.65 -5.89
CA ARG A 90 -4.98 9.98 -4.91
C ARG A 90 -4.03 8.81 -4.77
N ARG A 91 -2.75 9.13 -4.62
CA ARG A 91 -1.69 8.15 -4.46
C ARG A 91 -1.35 7.97 -2.99
N TYR A 92 -1.08 6.73 -2.62
CA TYR A 92 -0.74 6.29 -1.28
C TYR A 92 0.49 5.42 -1.37
N ARG A 93 1.44 5.65 -0.47
CA ARG A 93 2.63 4.83 -0.30
C ARG A 93 2.48 4.04 0.99
N LEU A 94 2.55 2.73 0.89
CA LEU A 94 2.72 1.86 2.04
C LEU A 94 4.22 1.64 2.22
N GLY A 95 4.79 2.34 3.19
CA GLY A 95 6.17 2.16 3.62
C GLY A 95 6.23 1.13 4.74
N GLY A 96 7.22 0.24 4.69
CA GLY A 96 7.52 -0.73 5.74
C GLY A 96 9.02 -0.83 5.94
N ASP A 97 9.45 -0.84 7.19
CA ASP A 97 10.82 -1.12 7.60
C ASP A 97 10.73 -2.29 8.58
N THR A 98 11.12 -3.48 8.13
CA THR A 98 11.01 -4.68 8.97
C THR A 98 12.12 -4.76 10.00
N TYR A 99 13.28 -4.12 9.73
CA TYR A 99 14.40 -4.03 10.65
C TYR A 99 14.03 -3.22 11.90
N HIS A 100 13.32 -2.11 11.72
CA HIS A 100 12.83 -1.26 12.81
C HIS A 100 11.37 -1.57 13.22
N GLY A 101 10.72 -2.54 12.58
CA GLY A 101 9.36 -2.97 12.89
C GLY A 101 8.30 -1.89 12.68
N ASN A 102 8.39 -1.11 11.60
CA ASN A 102 7.43 -0.04 11.30
C ASN A 102 6.72 -0.31 9.97
N VAL A 103 5.41 -0.09 9.90
CA VAL A 103 4.69 0.11 8.63
C VAL A 103 3.93 1.40 8.71
N TRP A 104 3.68 2.05 7.60
CA TRP A 104 2.82 3.22 7.59
C TRP A 104 2.27 3.45 6.20
N TRP A 105 1.05 3.98 6.17
CA TRP A 105 0.54 4.58 4.97
C TRP A 105 0.86 6.07 4.97
N GLU A 106 1.39 6.55 3.85
CA GLU A 106 1.65 7.95 3.57
C GLU A 106 0.86 8.35 2.33
N GLN A 107 0.15 9.48 2.37
CA GLN A 107 -0.45 10.02 1.15
C GLN A 107 0.64 10.75 0.35
N CYS A 108 0.94 10.28 -0.86
CA CYS A 108 1.77 11.03 -1.78
C CYS A 108 0.96 12.22 -2.32
N VAL A 109 1.53 13.43 -2.24
CA VAL A 109 0.89 14.70 -2.65
C VAL A 109 0.96 14.85 -4.16
#